data_AF-A0A4V5WLP2-F1
#
_entry.id   AF-A0A4V5WLP2-F1
#
_cell.length_a   1.000
_cell.length_b   1.000
_cell.length_c   1.000
_cell.angle_alpha   90.00
_cell.angle_beta   90.00
_cell.angle_gamma   90.00
#
_symmetry.space_group_name_H-M   'P 1'
#
loop_
_entity.id
_entity.type
_entity.pdbx_description
1 polymer ?
#
loop_
_entity_poly.entity_id
_entity_poly.type
_entity_poly.pdbx_seq_one_letter_code
_entity_poly.pdbx_strand_id
1 'polypeptide(L)'
;SARCRVGQPREPKVTASYSLVPPSTANNTFEAERMVIDREESQEEFEYLHKLFIRGYSTIQHPHKPDVTERRKKIFYDRYINGLSIYLTSQRNNTSEESVKLESNKIIIQFASALELVAFK
;
A
#
# COMPACT_ATOMS: atom_id res chain seq x y z
N SER A 1 -9.88 -22.37 8.95
CA SER A 1 -8.42 -22.20 9.10
C SER A 1 -7.74 -22.92 7.95
N ALA A 2 -7.37 -22.19 6.88
CA ALA A 2 -6.76 -22.77 5.68
C ALA A 2 -6.15 -21.65 4.82
N ARG A 3 -5.05 -21.06 5.29
CA ARG A 3 -4.13 -20.28 4.46
C ARG A 3 -3.19 -21.29 3.78
N CYS A 4 -3.74 -22.11 2.88
CA CYS A 4 -2.99 -23.16 2.22
C CYS A 4 -2.08 -22.55 1.15
N ARG A 5 -0.78 -22.71 1.40
CA ARG A 5 0.37 -22.40 0.56
C ARG A 5 0.16 -22.82 -0.90
N VAL A 6 0.15 -21.84 -1.80
CA VAL A 6 0.41 -22.06 -3.22
C VAL A 6 1.74 -21.35 -3.52
N GLY A 7 2.77 -22.12 -3.89
CA GLY A 7 4.02 -21.60 -4.45
C GLY A 7 5.20 -21.41 -3.50
N GLN A 8 5.02 -21.39 -2.17
CA GLN A 8 6.18 -21.35 -1.27
C GLN A 8 6.78 -22.75 -1.08
N PRO A 9 8.11 -22.92 -1.25
CA PRO A 9 8.81 -24.17 -0.94
C PRO A 9 8.38 -24.68 0.44
N ARG A 10 8.07 -25.97 0.54
CA ARG A 10 7.68 -26.61 1.82
C ARG A 10 8.78 -26.51 2.87
N GLU A 11 10.02 -26.42 2.40
CA GLU A 11 11.23 -26.34 3.17
C GLU A 11 11.77 -24.91 3.09
N PRO A 12 12.17 -24.29 4.21
CA PRO A 12 12.85 -23.00 4.17
C PRO A 12 14.11 -23.12 3.29
N LYS A 13 14.42 -22.08 2.50
CA LYS A 13 15.69 -22.01 1.76
C LYS A 13 16.83 -22.23 2.76
N VAL A 14 17.64 -23.26 2.52
CA VAL A 14 18.78 -23.61 3.39
C VAL A 14 19.83 -22.53 3.24
N THR A 15 19.88 -21.60 4.19
CA THR A 15 20.94 -20.59 4.31
C THR A 15 21.97 -21.02 5.34
N ALA A 16 23.10 -20.31 5.45
CA ALA A 16 24.20 -20.67 6.34
C ALA A 16 23.78 -20.79 7.81
N SER A 17 22.65 -20.18 8.20
CA SER A 17 22.03 -20.29 9.53
C SER A 17 21.39 -21.65 9.84
N TYR A 18 21.20 -22.53 8.84
CA TYR A 18 20.73 -23.90 9.00
C TYR A 18 21.86 -24.95 9.00
N SER A 19 23.11 -24.51 8.83
CA SER A 19 24.29 -25.37 8.93
C SER A 19 24.66 -25.61 10.40
N LEU A 20 24.81 -26.87 10.81
CA LEU A 20 25.35 -27.25 12.12
C LEU A 20 26.82 -26.82 12.30
N VAL A 21 27.49 -26.50 11.20
CA VAL A 21 28.88 -26.03 11.20
C VAL A 21 28.87 -24.53 10.95
N PRO A 22 29.25 -23.70 11.93
CA PRO A 22 29.37 -22.27 11.75
C PRO A 22 30.49 -21.98 10.74
N PRO A 23 30.29 -21.07 9.77
CA PRO A 23 31.36 -20.64 8.88
C PRO A 23 32.47 -19.96 9.70
N SER A 24 33.73 -20.26 9.38
CA SER A 24 34.93 -19.84 10.13
C SER A 24 35.16 -18.32 10.18
N THR A 25 34.27 -17.53 9.58
CA THR A 25 34.29 -16.05 9.50
C THR A 25 33.14 -15.39 10.28
N ALA A 26 32.43 -16.15 11.12
CA ALA A 26 31.20 -15.73 11.78
C ALA A 26 31.43 -14.78 12.96
N ASN A 27 31.52 -13.47 12.69
CA ASN A 27 31.13 -12.46 13.68
C ASN A 27 29.87 -11.68 13.25
N ASN A 28 29.63 -11.44 11.95
CA ASN A 28 28.53 -10.56 11.48
C ASN A 28 27.69 -11.10 10.29
N THR A 29 27.90 -12.32 9.82
CA THR A 29 27.28 -12.82 8.57
C THR A 29 25.78 -13.11 8.70
N PHE A 30 25.30 -13.53 9.87
CA PHE A 30 23.89 -13.90 10.07
C PHE A 30 22.93 -12.69 10.12
N GLU A 31 23.41 -11.52 10.57
CA GLU A 31 22.61 -10.29 10.57
C GLU A 31 22.46 -9.73 9.16
N ALA A 32 23.53 -9.75 8.35
CA ALA A 32 23.50 -9.30 6.97
C ALA A 32 22.52 -10.15 6.13
N GLU A 33 22.51 -11.46 6.30
CA GLU A 33 21.54 -12.34 5.61
C GLU A 33 20.10 -12.08 6.05
N ARG A 34 19.84 -11.91 7.36
CA ARG A 34 18.51 -11.53 7.86
C ARG A 34 18.06 -10.18 7.31
N MET A 35 18.93 -9.18 7.34
CA MET A 35 18.63 -7.85 6.79
C MET A 35 18.36 -7.91 5.28
N VAL A 36 19.07 -8.74 4.52
CA VAL A 36 18.83 -8.93 3.08
C VAL A 36 17.50 -9.63 2.83
N ILE A 37 17.17 -10.67 3.59
CA ILE A 37 15.89 -11.40 3.48
C ILE A 37 14.73 -10.49 3.89
N ASP A 38 14.82 -9.80 5.02
CA ASP A 38 13.81 -8.84 5.48
C ASP A 38 13.63 -7.71 4.45
N ARG A 39 14.73 -7.27 3.80
CA ARG A 39 14.71 -6.27 2.73
C ARG A 39 14.09 -6.80 1.43
N GLU A 40 14.29 -8.07 1.10
CA GLU A 40 13.75 -8.71 -0.10
C GLU A 40 12.25 -9.01 0.06
N GLU A 41 11.84 -9.57 1.20
CA GLU A 41 10.42 -9.79 1.53
C GLU A 41 9.65 -8.47 1.63
N SER A 42 10.25 -7.43 2.24
CA SER A 42 9.64 -6.10 2.28
C SER A 42 9.57 -5.42 0.91
N GLN A 43 10.52 -5.71 0.00
CA GLN A 43 10.47 -5.22 -1.37
C GLN A 43 9.34 -5.88 -2.16
N GLU A 44 9.18 -7.21 -2.06
CA GLU A 44 8.08 -7.93 -2.71
C GLU A 44 6.71 -7.45 -2.20
N GLU A 45 6.56 -7.27 -0.88
CA GLU A 45 5.33 -6.73 -0.28
C GLU A 45 5.07 -5.30 -0.73
N PHE A 46 6.11 -4.45 -0.73
CA PHE A 46 6.00 -3.08 -1.23
C PHE A 46 5.53 -3.05 -2.68
N GLU A 47 6.12 -3.83 -3.57
CA GLU A 47 5.73 -3.86 -4.98
C GLU A 47 4.29 -4.31 -5.18
N TYR A 48 3.87 -5.33 -4.42
CA TYR A 48 2.49 -5.80 -4.44
C TYR A 48 1.51 -4.70 -4.00
N LEU A 49 1.75 -4.10 -2.83
CA LEU A 49 0.90 -3.04 -2.30
C LEU A 49 0.93 -1.79 -3.19
N HIS A 50 2.08 -1.44 -3.76
CA HIS A 50 2.25 -0.32 -4.66
C HIS A 50 1.46 -0.51 -5.97
N LYS A 51 1.45 -1.73 -6.52
CA LYS A 51 0.60 -2.06 -7.68
C LYS A 51 -0.88 -1.90 -7.37
N LEU A 52 -1.34 -2.35 -6.21
CA LEU A 52 -2.72 -2.11 -5.76
C LEU A 52 -2.99 -0.62 -5.59
N PHE A 53 -2.08 0.12 -4.96
CA PHE A 53 -2.19 1.57 -4.81
C PHE A 53 -2.35 2.27 -6.17
N ILE A 54 -1.48 1.97 -7.15
CA ILE A 54 -1.59 2.54 -8.50
C ILE A 54 -2.93 2.20 -9.13
N ARG A 55 -3.37 0.94 -9.05
CA ARG A 55 -4.68 0.49 -9.58
C ARG A 55 -5.81 1.33 -8.98
N GLY A 56 -5.92 1.38 -7.66
CA GLY A 56 -6.98 2.15 -6.99
C GLY A 56 -6.89 3.65 -7.27
N TYR A 57 -5.69 4.22 -7.15
CA TYR A 57 -5.47 5.66 -7.33
C TYR A 57 -5.78 6.14 -8.75
N SER A 58 -5.45 5.33 -9.77
CA SER A 58 -5.73 5.66 -11.18
C SER A 58 -7.23 5.81 -11.47
N THR A 59 -8.10 5.13 -10.71
CA THR A 59 -9.56 5.21 -10.89
C THR A 59 -10.21 6.42 -10.21
N ILE A 60 -9.45 7.19 -9.43
CA ILE A 60 -9.95 8.43 -8.84
C ILE A 60 -10.04 9.48 -9.93
N GLN A 61 -11.25 9.65 -10.49
CA GLN A 61 -11.49 10.54 -11.62
C GLN A 61 -12.91 11.10 -11.65
N HIS A 62 -13.05 12.29 -12.21
CA HIS A 62 -14.32 12.90 -12.58
C HIS A 62 -14.59 12.69 -14.08
N PRO A 63 -15.79 12.24 -14.50
CA PRO A 63 -16.07 11.85 -15.89
C PRO A 63 -15.73 12.90 -16.96
N HIS A 64 -15.95 14.19 -16.66
CA HIS A 64 -15.81 15.27 -17.65
C HIS A 64 -14.99 16.47 -17.17
N LYS A 65 -14.39 16.44 -15.97
CA LYS A 65 -13.74 17.62 -15.38
C LYS A 65 -12.36 17.29 -14.84
N PRO A 66 -11.28 17.47 -15.63
CA PRO A 66 -9.93 17.10 -15.22
C PRO A 66 -9.47 17.85 -13.97
N ASP A 67 -9.84 19.13 -13.81
CA ASP A 67 -9.48 19.91 -12.61
C ASP A 67 -10.08 19.31 -11.33
N VAL A 68 -11.28 18.71 -11.45
CA VAL A 68 -11.93 18.01 -10.33
C VAL A 68 -11.23 16.68 -10.07
N THR A 69 -10.75 15.97 -11.10
CA THR A 69 -9.91 14.79 -10.94
C THR A 69 -8.63 15.12 -10.15
N GLU A 70 -7.93 16.18 -10.53
CA GLU A 70 -6.70 16.61 -9.86
C GLU A 70 -6.96 17.02 -8.40
N ARG A 71 -8.06 17.75 -8.14
CA ARG A 71 -8.45 18.07 -6.77
C ARG A 71 -8.79 16.81 -5.96
N ARG A 72 -9.53 15.86 -6.51
CA ARG A 72 -9.86 14.60 -5.81
C ARG A 72 -8.61 13.80 -5.43
N LYS A 73 -7.64 13.77 -6.34
CA LYS A 73 -6.33 13.14 -6.10
C LYS A 73 -5.57 13.82 -4.96
N LYS A 74 -5.56 15.15 -4.91
CA LYS A 74 -4.98 15.91 -3.78
C LYS A 74 -5.70 15.62 -2.47
N ILE A 75 -7.03 15.65 -2.46
CA ILE A 75 -7.85 15.31 -1.29
C ILE A 75 -7.57 13.88 -0.82
N PHE A 76 -7.41 12.92 -1.74
CA PHE A 76 -7.08 11.54 -1.38
C PHE A 76 -5.75 11.46 -0.62
N TYR A 77 -4.70 12.11 -1.13
CA TYR A 77 -3.40 12.17 -0.46
C TYR A 77 -3.49 12.85 0.90
N ASP A 78 -4.10 14.03 0.97
CA ASP A 78 -4.24 14.77 2.22
C ASP A 78 -5.00 13.95 3.28
N ARG A 79 -6.11 13.30 2.91
CA ARG A 79 -6.99 12.59 3.85
C ARG A 79 -6.49 11.22 4.25
N TYR A 80 -6.05 10.41 3.29
CA TYR A 80 -5.86 8.97 3.50
C TYR A 80 -4.40 8.55 3.53
N ILE A 81 -3.49 9.35 2.96
CA ILE A 81 -2.05 9.09 3.02
C ILE A 81 -1.42 9.91 4.14
N ASN A 82 -1.75 11.20 4.23
CA ASN A 82 -1.20 12.11 5.24
C ASN A 82 -2.04 12.20 6.52
N GLY A 83 -3.24 11.62 6.54
CA GLY A 83 -4.10 11.58 7.72
C GLY A 83 -4.68 12.94 8.15
N LEU A 84 -4.78 13.91 7.25
CA LEU A 84 -5.26 15.25 7.58
C LEU A 84 -6.78 15.28 7.83
N SER A 85 -7.19 16.16 8.75
CA SER A 85 -8.60 16.43 9.02
C SER A 85 -9.30 17.06 7.81
N ILE A 86 -10.63 16.99 7.79
CA ILE A 86 -11.45 17.62 6.74
C ILE A 86 -11.19 19.13 6.69
N TYR A 87 -11.10 19.77 7.86
CA TYR A 87 -10.78 21.18 8.01
C TYR A 87 -9.42 21.54 7.39
N LEU A 88 -8.34 20.82 7.71
CA LEU A 88 -7.02 21.14 7.13
C LEU A 88 -6.97 20.85 5.62
N THR A 89 -7.65 19.79 5.19
CA THR A 89 -7.76 19.44 3.77
C THR A 89 -8.51 20.53 2.98
N SER A 90 -9.58 21.06 3.54
CA SER A 90 -10.41 22.10 2.91
C SER A 90 -9.61 23.40 2.72
N GLN A 91 -8.83 23.80 3.73
CA GLN A 91 -7.93 24.95 3.67
C GLN A 91 -6.85 24.77 2.61
N ARG A 92 -6.14 23.63 2.59
CA ARG A 92 -5.05 23.37 1.61
C ARG A 92 -5.54 23.35 0.16
N ASN A 93 -6.77 22.89 -0.05
CA ASN A 93 -7.35 22.74 -1.38
C ASN A 93 -8.26 23.92 -1.78
N ASN A 94 -8.32 24.99 -0.97
CA ASN A 94 -9.16 26.18 -1.20
C ASN A 94 -10.61 25.82 -1.55
N THR A 95 -11.19 24.90 -0.78
CA THR A 95 -12.55 24.39 -0.99
C THR A 95 -13.31 24.35 0.33
N SER A 96 -14.64 24.22 0.29
CA SER A 96 -15.44 24.04 1.51
C SER A 96 -15.23 22.65 2.12
N GLU A 97 -15.39 22.54 3.43
CA GLU A 97 -15.38 21.24 4.13
C GLU A 97 -16.47 20.30 3.61
N GLU A 98 -17.63 20.84 3.24
CA GLU A 98 -18.73 20.06 2.67
C GLU A 98 -18.35 19.43 1.32
N SER A 99 -17.64 20.19 0.47
CA SER A 99 -17.09 19.68 -0.78
C SER A 99 -16.07 18.56 -0.52
N VAL A 100 -15.18 18.74 0.47
CA VAL A 100 -14.22 17.69 0.86
C VAL A 100 -14.94 16.42 1.33
N LYS A 101 -16.00 16.53 2.14
CA LYS A 101 -16.82 15.38 2.58
C LYS A 101 -17.41 14.64 1.38
N LEU A 102 -18.09 15.36 0.49
CA LEU A 102 -18.74 14.77 -0.67
C LEU A 102 -17.74 14.10 -1.62
N GLU A 103 -16.60 14.75 -1.87
CA GLU A 103 -15.54 14.21 -2.71
C GLU A 103 -14.86 13.01 -2.05
N SER A 104 -14.58 13.06 -0.74
CA SER A 104 -13.97 11.94 0.03
C SER A 104 -14.77 10.65 -0.12
N ASN A 105 -16.11 10.73 -0.04
CA ASN A 105 -16.97 9.56 -0.23
C ASN A 105 -16.83 8.97 -1.64
N LYS A 106 -16.85 9.81 -2.69
CA LYS A 106 -16.68 9.36 -4.08
C LYS A 106 -15.30 8.75 -4.32
N ILE A 107 -14.27 9.38 -3.77
CA ILE A 107 -12.87 8.95 -3.86
C ILE A 107 -12.73 7.54 -3.27
N ILE A 108 -13.20 7.31 -2.05
CA ILE A 108 -13.07 6.00 -1.39
C ILE A 108 -13.87 4.94 -2.11
N ILE A 109 -15.09 5.25 -2.58
CA ILE A 109 -15.87 4.31 -3.37
C ILE A 109 -15.12 3.92 -4.64
N GLN A 110 -14.58 4.87 -5.39
CA GLN A 110 -13.81 4.58 -6.61
C GLN A 110 -12.59 3.72 -6.31
N PHE A 111 -11.77 4.13 -5.34
CA PHE A 111 -10.56 3.42 -4.93
C PHE A 111 -10.86 1.99 -4.45
N ALA A 112 -11.82 1.83 -3.53
CA ALA A 112 -12.20 0.54 -2.97
C ALA A 112 -12.85 -0.38 -4.01
N SER A 113 -13.69 0.17 -4.91
CA SER A 113 -14.32 -0.62 -5.98
C SER A 113 -13.27 -1.16 -6.95
N ALA A 114 -12.25 -0.34 -7.27
CA ALA A 114 -11.15 -0.76 -8.14
C ALA A 114 -10.31 -1.90 -7.53
N LEU A 115 -10.28 -2.00 -6.21
CA LEU A 115 -9.61 -3.07 -5.47
C LEU A 115 -10.56 -4.22 -5.07
N GLU A 116 -11.80 -4.20 -5.54
CA GLU A 116 -12.82 -5.21 -5.22
C GLU A 116 -13.06 -5.36 -3.71
N LEU A 117 -12.84 -4.28 -2.96
CA LEU A 117 -13.05 -4.22 -1.50
C LEU A 117 -14.51 -3.89 -1.14
N VAL A 118 -15.30 -3.43 -2.11
CA VAL A 118 -16.71 -3.11 -1.90
C VAL A 118 -17.53 -4.39 -1.99
N ALA A 119 -17.97 -4.89 -0.83
CA ALA A 119 -18.97 -5.95 -0.79
C ALA A 119 -20.36 -5.35 -1.05
N PHE A 120 -20.94 -5.62 -2.23
CA PHE A 120 -22.37 -5.41 -2.43
C PHE A 120 -23.12 -6.48 -1.61
N LYS A 121 -23.93 -6.03 -0.64
CA LYS A 121 -24.93 -6.87 0.03
C LYS A 121 -26.29 -6.56 -0.56
#